data_AF-A0A3Q0FDT9-F1
#
_entry.id   AF-A0A3Q0FDT9-F1
#
_cell.length_a   1.000
_cell.length_b   1.000
_cell.length_c   1.000
_cell.angle_alpha   90.00
_cell.angle_beta   90.00
_cell.angle_gamma   90.00
#
_symmetry.space_group_name_H-M   'P 1'
#
loop_
_entity.id
_entity.type
_entity.pdbx_description
1 polymer ?
#
loop_
_entity_poly.entity_id
_entity_poly.type
_entity_poly.pdbx_seq_one_letter_code
_entity_poly.pdbx_strand_id
1 'polypeptide(L)'
;MNHGRLISGGRWLLRRHCTAAESPAKSPNLYQMLSALGKTGGSVSETLDNHIMKGKAIETAELERYVRELRRNHRFQHALEITEWMEMRKMDSSWNNCALQLGLVSKTKGVVAAEEFFSGLPPPAKNKYTYGALLNCYCKELMKDKALISRLKTTSNYSITVNTGTITIQQIVM
;
A
#
# COMPACT_ATOMS: atom_id res chain seq x y z
N MET A 1 -18.48 43.51 -70.13
CA MET A 1 -19.71 43.21 -69.35
C MET A 1 -19.52 41.78 -68.81
N ASN A 2 -19.01 41.60 -67.59
CA ASN A 2 -19.74 41.60 -66.29
C ASN A 2 -20.82 40.51 -66.24
N HIS A 3 -20.97 39.65 -65.22
CA HIS A 3 -20.30 39.47 -63.95
C HIS A 3 -20.72 38.10 -63.37
N GLY A 4 -19.83 37.47 -62.59
CA GLY A 4 -20.17 36.87 -61.29
C GLY A 4 -20.66 35.41 -61.24
N ARG A 5 -19.88 34.55 -60.58
CA ARG A 5 -20.12 34.19 -59.17
C ARG A 5 -19.04 33.24 -58.61
N LEU A 6 -18.36 33.73 -57.58
CA LEU A 6 -17.57 33.00 -56.59
C LEU A 6 -18.48 32.17 -55.69
N ILE A 7 -18.16 30.89 -55.48
CA ILE A 7 -18.39 30.10 -54.25
C ILE A 7 -17.24 29.07 -54.24
N SER A 8 -16.11 29.24 -53.55
CA SER A 8 -15.90 29.29 -52.09
C SER A 8 -16.45 28.07 -51.35
N GLY A 9 -15.57 27.14 -50.99
CA GLY A 9 -15.87 26.13 -49.98
C GLY A 9 -15.36 24.76 -50.36
N GLY A 10 -14.54 24.17 -49.49
CA GLY A 10 -14.06 22.80 -49.65
C GLY A 10 -12.55 22.65 -49.60
N ARG A 11 -11.87 23.44 -48.75
CA ARG A 11 -10.52 23.15 -48.29
C ARG A 11 -10.55 21.75 -47.69
N TRP A 12 -10.09 20.76 -48.47
CA TRP A 12 -9.87 19.40 -48.00
C TRP A 12 -9.05 19.51 -46.72
N LEU A 13 -9.69 19.17 -45.60
CA LEU A 13 -9.04 19.02 -44.32
C LEU A 13 -8.10 17.83 -44.46
N LEU A 14 -6.92 18.09 -45.01
CA LEU A 14 -5.74 17.28 -44.72
C LEU A 14 -5.59 17.38 -43.22
N ARG A 15 -6.13 16.34 -42.55
CA ARG A 15 -5.87 15.96 -41.18
C ARG A 15 -4.36 15.84 -41.09
N ARG A 16 -3.72 16.96 -40.79
CA ARG A 16 -2.32 17.01 -40.38
C ARG A 16 -2.29 16.14 -39.14
N HIS A 17 -1.88 14.89 -39.31
CA HIS A 17 -1.41 14.10 -38.20
C HIS A 17 -0.24 14.91 -37.65
N CYS A 18 -0.53 15.71 -36.63
CA CYS A 18 0.50 16.27 -35.79
C CYS A 18 1.18 15.05 -35.19
N THR A 19 2.31 14.66 -35.78
CA THR A 19 3.36 13.94 -35.06
C THR A 19 3.75 14.92 -33.96
N ALA A 20 3.08 14.79 -32.81
CA ALA A 20 3.46 15.52 -31.63
C ALA A 20 4.92 15.17 -31.41
N ALA A 21 5.79 16.17 -31.50
CA ALA A 21 7.17 16.03 -31.11
C ALA A 21 7.16 15.36 -29.73
N GLU A 22 7.69 14.15 -29.65
CA GLU A 22 7.96 13.48 -28.38
C GLU A 22 8.95 14.40 -27.65
N SER A 23 8.39 15.30 -26.82
CA SER A 23 9.13 15.91 -25.73
C SER A 23 9.85 14.77 -25.02
N PRO A 24 11.16 14.85 -24.77
CA PRO A 24 11.95 13.72 -24.27
C PRO A 24 11.23 13.17 -23.05
N ALA A 25 10.64 11.98 -23.22
CA ALA A 25 9.76 11.40 -22.23
C ALA A 25 10.56 11.31 -20.94
N LYS A 26 10.15 12.10 -19.93
CA LYS A 26 10.70 11.99 -18.57
C LYS A 26 10.78 10.51 -18.25
N SER A 27 11.97 10.02 -17.92
CA SER A 27 12.18 8.62 -17.57
C SER A 27 11.07 8.21 -16.59
N PRO A 28 10.30 7.14 -16.85
CA PRO A 28 9.16 6.80 -16.03
C PRO A 28 9.59 6.71 -14.57
N ASN A 29 8.90 7.45 -13.70
CA ASN A 29 9.17 7.42 -12.26
C ASN A 29 8.98 5.99 -11.74
N LEU A 30 9.68 5.63 -10.66
CA LEU A 30 9.67 4.29 -10.09
C LEU A 30 8.24 3.76 -9.86
N TYR A 31 7.33 4.62 -9.38
CA TYR A 31 5.91 4.29 -9.26
C TYR A 31 5.25 3.86 -10.57
N GLN A 32 5.53 4.55 -11.68
CA GLN A 32 4.94 4.25 -12.97
C GLN A 32 5.46 2.93 -13.52
N MET A 33 6.75 2.62 -13.27
CA MET A 33 7.32 1.30 -13.57
C MET A 33 6.64 0.21 -12.74
N LEU A 34 6.59 0.36 -11.42
CA LEU A 34 5.91 -0.57 -10.51
C LEU A 34 4.43 -0.73 -10.84
N SER A 35 3.80 0.33 -11.34
CA SER A 35 2.40 0.32 -11.70
C SER A 35 2.10 -0.34 -13.04
N ALA A 36 3.07 -0.33 -13.94
CA ALA A 36 2.97 -1.01 -15.23
C ALA A 36 3.24 -2.51 -15.14
N LEU A 37 3.82 -3.02 -14.04
CA LEU A 37 4.19 -4.44 -13.88
C LEU A 37 3.04 -5.41 -14.11
N GLY A 38 1.82 -5.06 -13.71
CA GLY A 38 0.64 -5.87 -13.99
C GLY A 38 0.32 -6.06 -15.49
N LYS A 39 0.89 -5.24 -16.38
CA LYS A 39 0.76 -5.34 -17.83
C LYS A 39 2.00 -5.96 -18.49
N THR A 40 3.19 -5.68 -17.95
CA THR A 40 4.47 -6.14 -18.52
C THR A 40 4.95 -7.48 -17.97
N GLY A 41 4.34 -8.00 -16.89
CA GLY A 41 4.66 -9.31 -16.33
C GLY A 41 5.98 -9.40 -15.58
N GLY A 42 6.51 -8.26 -15.10
CA GLY A 42 7.78 -8.21 -14.36
C GLY A 42 7.61 -8.31 -12.83
N SER A 43 8.69 -8.69 -12.15
CA SER A 43 8.73 -8.71 -10.68
C SER A 43 8.98 -7.32 -10.08
N VAL A 44 8.30 -7.03 -8.96
CA VAL A 44 8.51 -5.81 -8.17
C VAL A 44 9.94 -5.74 -7.65
N SER A 45 10.47 -6.86 -7.13
CA SER A 45 11.81 -6.92 -6.54
C SER A 45 12.90 -6.60 -7.55
N GLU A 46 12.84 -7.21 -8.73
CA GLU A 46 13.80 -6.98 -9.82
C GLU A 46 13.78 -5.52 -10.29
N THR A 47 12.59 -4.92 -10.37
CA THR A 47 12.43 -3.52 -10.76
C THR A 47 13.09 -2.57 -9.74
N LEU A 48 12.91 -2.85 -8.46
CA LEU A 48 13.52 -2.09 -7.38
C LEU A 48 15.04 -2.29 -7.32
N ASP A 49 15.53 -3.50 -7.57
CA ASP A 49 16.96 -3.82 -7.60
C ASP A 49 17.66 -3.15 -8.77
N ASN A 50 17.05 -3.19 -9.95
CA ASN A 50 17.52 -2.46 -11.13
C ASN A 50 17.54 -0.94 -10.89
N HIS A 51 16.64 -0.42 -10.06
CA HIS A 51 16.63 1.00 -9.71
C HIS A 51 17.82 1.38 -8.82
N ILE A 52 18.16 0.54 -7.84
CA ILE A 52 19.32 0.74 -6.98
C ILE A 52 20.63 0.52 -7.74
N MET A 53 20.70 -0.45 -8.63
CA MET A 53 21.86 -0.67 -9.53
C MET A 53 22.15 0.55 -10.41
N LYS A 54 21.13 1.34 -10.76
CA LYS A 54 21.28 2.61 -11.48
C LYS A 54 21.80 3.76 -10.60
N GLY A 55 22.18 3.48 -9.35
CA GLY A 55 22.72 4.46 -8.40
C GLY A 55 21.68 5.42 -7.82
N LYS A 56 20.39 5.10 -7.96
CA LYS A 56 19.31 5.94 -7.41
C LYS A 56 19.01 5.51 -5.98
N ALA A 57 19.17 6.43 -5.03
CA ALA A 57 18.73 6.23 -3.66
C ALA A 57 17.21 6.14 -3.62
N ILE A 58 16.69 5.16 -2.86
CA ILE A 58 15.26 5.02 -2.61
C ILE A 58 15.05 5.32 -1.13
N GLU A 59 14.23 6.34 -0.86
CA GLU A 59 13.83 6.66 0.51
C GLU A 59 12.67 5.75 0.96
N THR A 60 12.67 5.38 2.24
CA THR A 60 11.61 4.57 2.84
C THR A 60 10.24 5.24 2.71
N ALA A 61 10.17 6.56 2.87
CA ALA A 61 8.96 7.36 2.73
C ALA A 61 8.35 7.29 1.31
N GLU A 62 9.17 7.19 0.26
CA GLU A 62 8.69 7.05 -1.11
C GLU A 62 8.04 5.68 -1.32
N LEU A 63 8.68 4.61 -0.83
CA LEU A 63 8.12 3.26 -0.90
C LEU A 63 6.81 3.16 -0.11
N GLU A 64 6.73 3.75 1.07
CA GLU A 64 5.49 3.84 1.85
C GLU A 64 4.37 4.56 1.10
N ARG A 65 4.71 5.62 0.35
CA ARG A 65 3.73 6.30 -0.52
C ARG A 65 3.24 5.35 -1.62
N TYR A 66 4.14 4.64 -2.29
CA TYR A 66 3.79 3.71 -3.36
C TYR A 66 2.93 2.55 -2.85
N VAL A 67 3.24 2.00 -1.68
CA VAL A 67 2.44 0.97 -1.03
C VAL A 67 1.01 1.47 -0.74
N ARG A 68 0.85 2.70 -0.24
CA ARG A 68 -0.48 3.31 -0.03
C ARG A 68 -1.25 3.51 -1.33
N GLU A 69 -0.57 3.93 -2.40
CA GLU A 69 -1.18 4.12 -3.72
C GLU A 69 -1.59 2.78 -4.36
N LEU A 70 -0.74 1.77 -4.28
CA LEU A 70 -1.05 0.42 -4.77
C LEU A 70 -2.22 -0.21 -4.01
N ARG A 71 -2.31 0.04 -2.70
CA ARG A 71 -3.48 -0.35 -1.90
C ARG A 71 -4.76 0.34 -2.37
N ARG A 72 -4.72 1.63 -2.73
CA ARG A 72 -5.87 2.36 -3.30
C ARG A 72 -6.27 1.80 -4.67
N ASN A 73 -5.29 1.37 -5.47
CA ASN A 73 -5.51 0.76 -6.77
C ASN A 73 -5.82 -0.75 -6.69
N HIS A 74 -6.12 -1.28 -5.50
CA HIS A 74 -6.45 -2.69 -5.27
C HIS A 74 -5.39 -3.70 -5.71
N ARG A 75 -4.14 -3.27 -5.93
CA ARG A 75 -3.01 -4.17 -6.25
C ARG A 75 -2.30 -4.60 -4.98
N PHE A 76 -3.00 -5.38 -4.17
CA PHE A 76 -2.52 -5.82 -2.87
C PHE A 76 -1.28 -6.71 -2.95
N GLN A 77 -1.17 -7.55 -3.99
CA GLN A 77 -0.03 -8.43 -4.22
C GLN A 77 1.27 -7.63 -4.41
N HIS A 78 1.26 -6.65 -5.33
CA HIS A 78 2.44 -5.81 -5.59
C HIS A 78 2.79 -4.96 -4.37
N ALA A 79 1.78 -4.47 -3.64
CA ALA A 79 2.01 -3.72 -2.41
C ALA A 79 2.70 -4.59 -1.34
N LEU A 80 2.32 -5.87 -1.23
CA LEU A 80 2.95 -6.81 -0.30
C LEU A 80 4.40 -7.09 -0.68
N GLU A 81 4.68 -7.33 -1.96
CA GLU A 81 6.04 -7.59 -2.45
C GLU A 81 6.99 -6.42 -2.16
N ILE A 82 6.53 -5.16 -2.29
CA ILE A 82 7.33 -3.99 -1.88
C ILE A 82 7.62 -4.04 -0.38
N THR A 83 6.62 -4.38 0.44
CA THR A 83 6.83 -4.44 1.89
C THR A 83 7.76 -5.56 2.32
N GLU A 84 7.68 -6.74 1.72
CA GLU A 84 8.60 -7.86 1.97
C GLU A 84 10.03 -7.50 1.51
N TRP A 85 10.17 -6.82 0.37
CA TRP A 85 11.46 -6.34 -0.11
C TRP A 85 12.10 -5.30 0.82
N MET A 86 11.29 -4.40 1.41
CA MET A 86 11.78 -3.43 2.41
C MET A 86 12.28 -4.14 3.67
N GLU A 87 11.58 -5.18 4.12
CA GLU A 87 11.95 -5.99 5.28
C GLU A 87 13.27 -6.75 5.03
N MET A 88 13.44 -7.35 3.84
CA MET A 88 14.70 -8.00 3.44
C MET A 88 15.90 -7.06 3.50
N ARG A 89 15.70 -5.77 3.21
CA ARG A 89 16.75 -4.75 3.26
C ARG A 89 16.92 -4.07 4.62
N LYS A 90 16.18 -4.53 5.64
CA LYS A 90 16.16 -3.94 6.99
C LYS A 90 15.93 -2.42 6.93
N MET A 91 15.10 -1.98 5.99
CA MET A 91 14.68 -0.58 5.95
C MET A 91 13.75 -0.32 7.12
N ASP A 92 14.09 0.64 7.98
CA ASP A 92 13.29 1.00 9.14
C ASP A 92 11.89 1.42 8.70
N SER A 93 10.95 0.49 8.85
CA SER A 93 9.53 0.72 8.56
C SER A 93 8.86 1.23 9.82
N SER A 94 8.16 2.35 9.71
CA SER A 94 7.40 2.91 10.82
C SER A 94 6.34 1.91 11.33
N TRP A 95 6.08 1.90 12.64
CA TRP A 95 4.99 1.11 13.26
C TRP A 95 3.61 1.38 12.63
N ASN A 96 3.42 2.54 12.02
CA ASN A 96 2.21 2.88 11.26
C ASN A 96 1.99 1.95 10.06
N ASN A 97 3.06 1.36 9.51
CA ASN A 97 2.98 0.43 8.40
C ASN A 97 2.54 -0.96 8.82
N CYS A 98 2.73 -1.36 10.09
CA CYS A 98 2.31 -2.71 10.54
C CYS A 98 0.81 -2.92 10.36
N ALA A 99 -0.01 -1.90 10.62
CA ALA A 99 -1.46 -1.96 10.40
C ALA A 99 -1.82 -2.06 8.91
N LEU A 100 -1.03 -1.41 8.05
CA LEU A 100 -1.19 -1.49 6.60
C LEU A 100 -0.79 -2.88 6.09
N GLN A 101 0.39 -3.37 6.49
CA GLN A 101 0.91 -4.70 6.15
C GLN A 101 -0.06 -5.80 6.58
N LEU A 102 -0.59 -5.73 7.80
CA LEU A 102 -1.60 -6.67 8.28
C LEU A 102 -2.82 -6.74 7.34
N GLY A 103 -3.30 -5.58 6.88
CA GLY A 103 -4.41 -5.52 5.92
C GLY A 103 -4.06 -6.08 4.53
N LEU A 104 -2.80 -5.91 4.07
CA LEU A 104 -2.31 -6.50 2.83
C LEU A 104 -2.20 -8.03 2.95
N VAL A 105 -1.60 -8.52 4.03
CA VAL A 105 -1.48 -9.96 4.33
C VAL A 105 -2.85 -10.61 4.40
N SER A 106 -3.80 -10.00 5.14
CA SER A 106 -5.16 -10.52 5.22
C SER A 106 -5.83 -10.64 3.84
N LYS A 107 -5.58 -9.70 2.93
CA LYS A 107 -6.19 -9.70 1.59
C LYS A 107 -5.51 -10.62 0.58
N THR A 108 -4.25 -10.97 0.81
CA THR A 108 -3.45 -11.79 -0.11
C THR A 108 -3.35 -13.24 0.37
N LYS A 109 -2.99 -13.45 1.64
CA LYS A 109 -2.74 -14.75 2.28
C LYS A 109 -3.89 -15.21 3.18
N GLY A 110 -4.85 -14.34 3.47
CA GLY A 110 -6.03 -14.65 4.30
C GLY A 110 -5.87 -14.28 5.78
N VAL A 111 -6.95 -14.48 6.56
CA VAL A 111 -7.02 -14.05 7.97
C VAL A 111 -6.06 -14.80 8.87
N VAL A 112 -5.86 -16.09 8.64
CA VAL A 112 -4.97 -16.92 9.48
C VAL A 112 -3.53 -16.39 9.41
N ALA A 113 -3.04 -16.10 8.21
CA ALA A 113 -1.72 -15.48 8.03
C ALA A 113 -1.63 -14.09 8.68
N ALA A 114 -2.74 -13.34 8.70
CA ALA A 114 -2.78 -12.05 9.39
C ALA A 114 -2.73 -12.22 10.93
N GLU A 115 -3.38 -13.24 11.50
CA GLU A 115 -3.29 -13.57 12.92
C GLU A 115 -1.86 -13.94 13.32
N GLU A 116 -1.20 -14.78 12.53
CA GLU A 116 0.19 -15.17 12.74
C GLU A 116 1.12 -13.96 12.70
N PHE A 117 0.97 -13.11 11.67
CA PHE A 117 1.72 -11.84 11.57
C PHE A 117 1.49 -10.96 12.80
N PHE A 118 0.25 -10.76 13.22
CA PHE A 118 -0.07 -9.97 14.41
C PHE A 118 0.53 -10.56 15.68
N SER A 119 0.56 -11.88 15.81
CA SER A 119 1.13 -12.56 16.98
C SER A 119 2.64 -12.33 17.09
N GLY A 120 3.36 -12.35 15.97
CA GLY A 120 4.80 -12.12 15.88
C GLY A 120 5.24 -10.66 16.07
N LEU A 121 4.31 -9.70 16.04
CA LEU A 121 4.62 -8.30 16.27
C LEU A 121 5.09 -8.04 17.72
N PRO A 122 6.11 -7.19 17.92
CA PRO A 122 6.57 -6.83 19.26
C PRO A 122 5.50 -6.01 20.00
N PRO A 123 5.49 -6.02 21.34
CA PRO A 123 4.50 -5.28 22.15
C PRO A 123 4.24 -3.81 21.73
N PRO A 124 5.25 -2.97 21.43
CA PRO A 124 5.01 -1.59 21.01
C PRO A 124 4.29 -1.45 19.65
N ALA A 125 4.39 -2.46 18.79
CA ALA A 125 3.71 -2.50 17.49
C ALA A 125 2.22 -2.89 17.61
N LYS A 126 1.83 -3.53 18.72
CA LYS A 126 0.45 -3.91 19.05
C LYS A 126 -0.32 -2.72 19.59
N ASN A 127 -0.50 -1.72 18.74
CA ASN A 127 -1.19 -0.47 19.03
C ASN A 127 -2.65 -0.49 18.54
N LYS A 128 -3.41 0.58 18.82
CA LYS A 128 -4.81 0.72 18.39
C LYS A 128 -5.01 0.55 16.88
N TYR A 129 -4.01 0.87 16.06
CA TYR A 129 -4.10 0.77 14.60
C TYR A 129 -3.97 -0.68 14.13
N THR A 130 -3.05 -1.46 14.69
CA THR A 130 -2.90 -2.88 14.34
C THR A 130 -4.08 -3.71 14.85
N TYR A 131 -4.57 -3.44 16.06
CA TYR A 131 -5.83 -4.03 16.54
C TYR A 131 -7.03 -3.63 15.67
N GLY A 132 -7.15 -2.35 15.28
CA GLY A 132 -8.22 -1.89 14.40
C GLY A 132 -8.16 -2.52 13.00
N ALA A 133 -6.97 -2.72 12.45
CA ALA A 133 -6.77 -3.43 11.20
C ALA A 133 -7.18 -4.91 11.31
N LEU A 134 -6.79 -5.60 12.38
CA LEU A 134 -7.19 -6.99 12.62
C LEU A 134 -8.72 -7.13 12.75
N LEU A 135 -9.34 -6.23 13.51
CA LEU A 135 -10.80 -6.17 13.65
C LEU A 135 -11.49 -5.96 12.29
N ASN A 136 -10.96 -5.05 11.45
CA ASN A 136 -11.48 -4.83 10.10
C ASN A 136 -11.43 -6.11 9.26
N CYS A 137 -10.37 -6.91 9.40
CA CYS A 137 -10.23 -8.18 8.71
C CYS A 137 -11.29 -9.19 9.19
N TYR A 138 -11.48 -9.37 10.49
CA TYR A 138 -12.51 -10.28 11.01
C TYR A 138 -13.93 -9.87 10.62
N CYS A 139 -14.24 -8.58 10.65
CA CYS A 139 -15.55 -8.08 10.24
C CYS A 139 -15.83 -8.37 8.75
N LYS A 140 -14.82 -8.27 7.88
CA LYS A 140 -14.94 -8.58 6.45
C LYS A 140 -15.17 -10.06 6.18
N GLU A 141 -14.63 -10.91 7.03
CA GLU A 141 -14.67 -12.37 6.89
C GLU A 141 -15.77 -12.99 7.76
N LEU A 142 -16.69 -12.15 8.27
CA LEU A 142 -17.86 -12.51 9.07
C LEU A 142 -17.55 -13.32 10.35
N MET A 143 -16.32 -13.24 10.86
CA MET A 143 -15.86 -13.92 12.08
C MET A 143 -16.24 -13.11 13.34
N LYS A 144 -17.53 -13.11 13.68
CA LYS A 144 -18.10 -12.30 14.77
C LYS A 144 -17.47 -12.59 16.14
N ASP A 145 -17.22 -13.86 16.45
CA ASP A 145 -16.69 -14.27 17.75
C ASP A 145 -15.25 -13.75 17.95
N LYS A 146 -14.41 -13.91 16.92
CA LYS A 146 -13.04 -13.39 16.93
C LYS A 146 -12.99 -11.85 16.95
N ALA A 147 -13.90 -11.20 16.24
CA ALA A 147 -14.04 -9.76 16.27
C ALA A 147 -14.36 -9.24 17.68
N LEU A 148 -15.31 -9.87 18.38
CA LEU A 148 -15.63 -9.54 19.77
C LEU A 148 -14.43 -9.71 20.70
N ILE A 149 -13.73 -10.83 20.61
CA ILE A 149 -12.52 -11.09 21.42
C ILE A 149 -11.44 -10.03 21.18
N SER A 150 -11.19 -9.67 19.92
CA SER A 150 -10.20 -8.63 19.59
C SER A 150 -10.56 -7.25 20.14
N ARG A 151 -11.86 -6.92 20.13
CA ARG A 151 -12.39 -5.67 20.71
C ARG A 151 -12.20 -5.64 22.23
N LEU A 152 -12.53 -6.74 22.92
CA LEU A 152 -12.37 -6.86 24.37
C LEU A 152 -10.89 -6.78 24.80
N LYS A 153 -9.98 -7.38 24.03
CA LYS A 153 -8.53 -7.27 24.27
C LYS A 153 -8.03 -5.83 24.14
N THR A 154 -8.58 -5.07 23.19
CA THR A 154 -8.22 -3.66 23.00
C THR A 154 -8.68 -2.81 24.18
N THR A 155 -9.91 -3.01 24.65
CA THR A 155 -10.46 -2.27 25.80
C THR A 155 -9.76 -2.62 27.10
N SER A 156 -9.40 -3.90 27.31
CA SER A 156 -8.66 -4.36 28.49
C SER A 156 -7.26 -3.73 28.58
N ASN A 157 -6.50 -3.74 27.47
CA ASN A 157 -5.19 -3.08 27.41
C ASN A 157 -5.28 -1.56 27.67
N TYR A 158 -6.36 -0.91 27.21
CA TYR A 158 -6.60 0.50 27.48
C TYR A 158 -6.94 0.74 28.97
N SER A 159 -7.82 -0.08 29.57
CA SER A 159 -8.17 0.02 31.00
C SER A 159 -6.99 -0.16 31.96
N ILE A 160 -5.98 -0.94 31.56
CA ILE A 160 -4.74 -1.10 32.33
C ILE A 160 -3.87 0.16 32.22
N THR A 161 -3.84 0.85 31.07
CA THR A 161 -3.02 2.06 30.86
C THR A 161 -3.64 3.37 31.35
N VAL A 162 -4.98 3.48 31.45
CA VAL A 162 -5.61 4.66 32.10
C VAL A 162 -5.51 4.62 33.62
N ASN A 163 -5.15 3.49 34.23
CA ASN A 163 -5.05 3.33 35.68
C ASN A 163 -3.63 3.05 36.19
N THR A 164 -2.57 3.27 35.40
CA THR A 164 -1.20 3.30 35.95
C THR A 164 -0.85 4.68 36.51
N GLY A 165 -1.71 5.18 37.40
CA GLY A 165 -1.26 5.72 38.67
C GLY A 165 -1.57 4.64 39.71
N THR A 166 -0.56 3.87 40.09
CA THR A 166 -0.56 2.82 41.15
C THR A 166 -1.50 1.62 40.95
N ILE A 167 -0.93 0.43 40.78
CA ILE A 167 -1.02 -0.72 41.72
C ILE A 167 -0.34 -1.93 41.05
N THR A 168 0.71 -2.43 41.72
CA THR A 168 1.36 -3.71 41.47
C THR A 168 0.40 -4.87 41.69
N ILE A 169 0.20 -5.74 40.70
CA ILE A 169 -0.56 -6.98 40.86
C ILE A 169 0.42 -8.15 41.00
N GLN A 170 0.90 -8.36 42.23
CA GLN A 170 1.12 -9.71 42.74
C GLN A 170 -0.24 -10.22 43.24
N GLN A 171 -0.46 -11.53 43.16
CA GLN A 171 -1.68 -12.25 43.55
C GLN A 171 -2.92 -12.10 42.63
N ILE A 172 -2.96 -12.88 41.55
CA ILE A 172 -4.13 -13.76 41.23
C ILE A 172 -3.58 -15.03 40.54
N VAL A 173 -2.94 -15.90 41.31
CA VAL A 173 -2.90 -17.37 41.09
C VAL A 173 -2.85 -18.02 42.48
N MET A 174 -3.73 -19.01 42.68
CA MET A 174 -4.13 -19.73 43.92
C MET A 174 -5.15 -19.02 44.82
#